data_AF-A0A151Z9A6-F1
#
_entry.id   AF-A0A151Z9A6-F1
#
_cell.length_a   1.000
_cell.length_b   1.000
_cell.length_c   1.000
_cell.angle_alpha   90.00
_cell.angle_beta   90.00
_cell.angle_gamma   90.00
#
_symmetry.space_group_name_H-M   'P 1'
#
loop_
_entity.id
_entity.type
_entity.pdbx_description
1 polymer ?
#
loop_
_entity_poly.entity_id
_entity_poly.type
_entity_poly.pdbx_seq_one_letter_code
_entity_poly.pdbx_strand_id
1 'polypeptide(L)'
;MKTIIILSIILVSLCNHIASASLVSCEMCEFTVKAAEDLVAENFTTSEIMQNLEHACSFLPEKWAPTCEIIVNQYGLMIISGVINHETPQVACSQLRLCPRATAAKGKKAQEKSSELLGFHWHHHGHNPVKHYECKACDWAVKKSEGYVLSGKSEREVETLVDRDCDHFEIHEAVHICKKIIHESVKKIVEELKKHETPERVCKTIHMC
;
A
#
# COMPACT_ATOMS: atom_id res chain seq x y z
N MET A 1 -2.72 46.74 -13.88
CA MET A 1 -3.68 45.72 -14.37
C MET A 1 -3.02 44.37 -14.62
N LYS A 2 -1.97 44.25 -15.47
CA LYS A 2 -1.30 42.96 -15.74
C LYS A 2 -0.74 42.24 -14.50
N THR A 3 -0.17 42.98 -13.53
CA THR A 3 0.39 42.41 -12.29
C THR A 3 -0.68 41.88 -11.32
N ILE A 4 -1.84 42.52 -11.25
CA ILE A 4 -2.99 42.07 -10.46
C ILE A 4 -3.56 40.76 -11.02
N ILE A 5 -3.64 40.66 -12.36
CA ILE A 5 -4.10 39.45 -13.06
C ILE A 5 -3.14 38.28 -12.80
N ILE A 6 -1.82 38.51 -12.87
CA ILE A 6 -0.81 37.48 -12.59
C ILE A 6 -0.88 37.01 -11.12
N LEU A 7 -1.01 37.93 -10.16
CA LEU A 7 -1.20 37.59 -8.74
C LEU A 7 -2.47 36.76 -8.51
N SER A 8 -3.58 37.12 -9.15
CA SER A 8 -4.83 36.34 -9.04
C SER A 8 -4.72 34.95 -9.67
N ILE A 9 -4.00 34.79 -10.78
CA ILE A 9 -3.78 33.49 -11.43
C ILE A 9 -2.89 32.60 -10.54
N ILE A 10 -1.82 33.17 -9.96
CA ILE A 10 -0.92 32.45 -9.04
C ILE A 10 -1.68 31.98 -7.80
N LEU A 11 -2.51 32.84 -7.20
CA LEU A 11 -3.36 32.49 -6.05
C LEU A 11 -4.33 31.35 -6.40
N VAL A 12 -5.00 31.39 -7.56
CA VAL A 12 -5.92 30.32 -8.00
C VAL A 12 -5.17 29.01 -8.26
N SER A 13 -4.01 29.07 -8.91
CA SER A 13 -3.21 27.87 -9.20
C SER A 13 -2.66 27.23 -7.91
N LEU A 14 -2.22 28.03 -6.94
CA LEU A 14 -1.82 27.57 -5.61
C LEU A 14 -2.99 26.95 -4.84
N CYS A 15 -4.18 27.58 -4.85
CA CYS A 15 -5.38 27.01 -4.23
C CYS A 15 -5.79 25.67 -4.85
N ASN A 16 -5.72 25.53 -6.17
CA ASN A 16 -6.01 24.27 -6.85
C ASN A 16 -5.02 23.15 -6.45
N HIS A 17 -3.73 23.48 -6.32
CA HIS A 17 -2.73 22.51 -5.83
C HIS A 17 -2.99 22.08 -4.38
N ILE A 18 -3.36 23.02 -3.50
CA ILE A 18 -3.71 22.72 -2.10
C ILE A 18 -4.94 21.81 -2.03
N ALA A 19 -5.97 22.06 -2.85
CA ALA A 19 -7.17 21.23 -2.90
C ALA A 19 -6.87 19.80 -3.37
N SER A 20 -6.07 19.63 -4.44
CA SER A 20 -5.67 18.30 -4.92
C SER A 20 -4.81 17.54 -3.92
N ALA A 21 -3.88 18.23 -3.25
CA ALA A 21 -3.05 17.63 -2.21
C ALA A 21 -3.90 17.18 -1.00
N SER A 22 -4.91 17.98 -0.63
CA SER A 22 -5.80 17.63 0.48
C SER A 22 -6.68 16.39 0.22
N LEU A 23 -7.09 16.14 -1.04
CA LEU A 23 -7.86 14.96 -1.38
C LEU A 23 -6.99 13.69 -1.32
N VAL A 24 -5.78 13.75 -1.90
CA VAL A 24 -4.78 12.67 -1.86
C VAL A 24 -4.41 12.33 -0.41
N SER A 25 -4.20 13.34 0.44
CA SER A 25 -3.92 13.13 1.87
C SER A 25 -5.11 12.55 2.63
N CYS A 26 -6.34 12.95 2.30
CA CYS A 26 -7.54 12.38 2.91
C CYS A 26 -7.71 10.90 2.56
N GLU A 27 -7.66 10.57 1.27
CA GLU A 27 -7.76 9.18 0.78
C GLU A 27 -6.65 8.30 1.38
N MET A 28 -5.43 8.81 1.42
CA MET A 28 -4.31 8.07 2.01
C MET A 28 -4.46 7.90 3.53
N CYS A 29 -4.95 8.91 4.25
CA CYS A 29 -5.23 8.78 5.67
C CYS A 29 -6.29 7.72 5.93
N GLU A 30 -7.40 7.74 5.19
CA GLU A 30 -8.46 6.74 5.36
C GLU A 30 -7.98 5.33 5.04
N PHE A 31 -7.11 5.19 4.04
CA PHE A 31 -6.44 3.92 3.75
C PHE A 31 -5.59 3.46 4.94
N THR A 32 -4.76 4.33 5.52
CA THR A 32 -3.94 4.00 6.69
C THR A 32 -4.78 3.63 7.91
N VAL A 33 -5.91 4.31 8.15
CA VAL A 33 -6.82 3.97 9.26
C VAL A 33 -7.39 2.57 9.07
N LYS A 34 -7.89 2.24 7.87
CA LYS A 34 -8.44 0.90 7.60
C LYS A 34 -7.40 -0.20 7.74
N ALA A 35 -6.18 0.02 7.24
CA ALA A 35 -5.09 -0.92 7.43
C ALA A 35 -4.77 -1.12 8.93
N ALA A 36 -4.81 -0.05 9.73
CA ALA A 36 -4.64 -0.14 11.18
C ALA A 36 -5.81 -0.87 11.87
N GLU A 37 -7.06 -0.71 11.41
CA GLU A 37 -8.23 -1.47 11.90
C GLU A 37 -8.01 -2.98 11.77
N ASP A 38 -7.58 -3.44 10.60
CA ASP A 38 -7.31 -4.86 10.33
C ASP A 38 -6.21 -5.41 11.25
N LEU A 39 -5.11 -4.66 11.41
CA LEU A 39 -3.98 -5.09 12.24
C LEU A 39 -4.32 -5.08 13.74
N VAL A 40 -5.13 -4.12 14.20
CA VAL A 40 -5.63 -4.13 15.59
C VAL A 40 -6.55 -5.32 15.83
N ALA A 41 -7.42 -5.67 14.87
CA ALA A 41 -8.31 -6.82 14.98
C ALA A 41 -7.54 -8.16 15.05
N GLU A 42 -6.37 -8.24 14.43
CA GLU A 42 -5.46 -9.39 14.51
C GLU A 42 -4.61 -9.42 15.80
N ASN A 43 -4.81 -8.49 16.73
CA ASN A 43 -4.10 -8.36 18.01
C ASN A 43 -2.59 -8.08 17.90
N PHE A 44 -2.15 -7.40 16.84
CA PHE A 44 -0.78 -6.91 16.77
C PHE A 44 -0.50 -5.83 17.83
N THR A 45 0.74 -5.78 18.32
CA THR A 45 1.20 -4.69 19.19
C THR A 45 1.33 -3.39 18.40
N THR A 46 1.27 -2.23 19.06
CA THR A 46 1.44 -0.92 18.41
C THR A 46 2.73 -0.84 17.58
N SER A 47 3.83 -1.44 18.06
CA SER A 47 5.12 -1.45 17.34
C SER A 47 5.05 -2.30 16.07
N GLU A 48 4.38 -3.45 16.12
CA GLU A 48 4.19 -4.29 14.94
C GLU A 48 3.24 -3.62 13.93
N ILE A 49 2.17 -2.96 14.40
CA ILE A 49 1.26 -2.21 13.54
C ILE A 49 2.02 -1.11 12.79
N MET A 50 2.83 -0.31 13.48
CA MET A 50 3.64 0.75 12.85
C MET A 50 4.57 0.18 11.77
N GLN A 51 5.29 -0.91 12.06
CA GLN A 51 6.17 -1.55 11.08
C GLN A 51 5.40 -2.08 9.86
N ASN A 52 4.21 -2.67 10.06
CA ASN A 52 3.38 -3.14 8.96
C ASN A 52 2.85 -1.98 8.10
N LEU A 53 2.47 -0.86 8.71
CA LEU A 53 2.03 0.34 7.98
C LEU A 53 3.19 0.96 7.17
N GLU A 54 4.39 1.05 7.75
CA GLU A 54 5.60 1.50 7.04
C GLU A 54 5.93 0.59 5.86
N HIS A 55 5.86 -0.73 6.09
CA HIS A 55 6.09 -1.72 5.04
C HIS A 55 5.05 -1.60 3.92
N ALA A 56 3.77 -1.41 4.25
CA ALA A 56 2.70 -1.20 3.28
C ALA A 56 2.93 0.04 2.42
N CYS A 57 3.38 1.17 3.00
CA CYS A 57 3.72 2.37 2.23
C CYS A 57 4.77 2.10 1.15
N SER A 58 5.72 1.22 1.46
CA SER A 58 6.83 0.89 0.59
C SER A 58 6.42 0.11 -0.68
N PHE A 59 5.23 -0.50 -0.68
CA PHE A 59 4.65 -1.18 -1.85
C PHE A 59 3.70 -0.31 -2.66
N LEU A 60 3.39 0.90 -2.19
CA LEU A 60 2.54 1.81 -2.94
C LEU A 60 3.27 2.37 -4.15
N PRO A 61 2.54 2.72 -5.23
CA PRO A 61 3.10 3.45 -6.36
C PRO A 61 3.76 4.77 -5.93
N GLU A 62 4.72 5.26 -6.74
CA GLU A 62 5.47 6.50 -6.48
C GLU A 62 4.57 7.72 -6.21
N LYS A 63 3.39 7.76 -6.84
CA LYS A 63 2.38 8.82 -6.60
C LYS A 63 1.89 8.87 -5.15
N TRP A 64 1.87 7.74 -4.45
CA TRP A 64 1.18 7.54 -3.18
C TRP A 64 2.14 7.27 -2.02
N ALA A 65 3.24 6.55 -2.28
CA ALA A 65 4.22 6.15 -1.26
C ALA A 65 4.73 7.34 -0.41
N PRO A 66 5.13 8.50 -0.98
CA PRO A 66 5.60 9.62 -0.16
C PRO A 66 4.52 10.17 0.79
N THR A 67 3.26 10.21 0.33
CA THR A 67 2.15 10.68 1.17
C THR A 67 1.85 9.67 2.28
N CYS A 68 1.89 8.37 1.97
CA CYS A 68 1.73 7.31 2.96
C CYS A 68 2.80 7.38 4.04
N GLU A 69 4.07 7.48 3.66
CA GLU A 69 5.19 7.58 4.58
C GLU A 69 5.04 8.79 5.51
N ILE A 70 4.68 9.96 4.98
CA ILE A 70 4.42 11.15 5.79
C ILE A 70 3.30 10.87 6.79
N ILE A 71 2.19 10.27 6.35
CA ILE A 71 1.04 10.02 7.21
C ILE A 71 1.37 9.01 8.31
N VAL A 72 2.02 7.89 7.98
CA VAL A 72 2.41 6.87 8.95
C VAL A 72 3.40 7.45 9.95
N ASN A 73 4.45 8.14 9.49
CA ASN A 73 5.47 8.70 10.37
C ASN A 73 4.94 9.79 11.29
N GLN A 74 4.06 10.67 10.79
CA GLN A 74 3.57 11.81 11.56
C GLN A 74 2.34 11.48 12.40
N TYR A 75 1.48 10.59 11.92
CA TYR A 75 0.15 10.37 12.48
C TYR A 75 -0.16 8.91 12.84
N GLY A 76 0.71 7.95 12.51
CA GLY A 76 0.46 6.51 12.72
C GLY A 76 0.00 6.17 14.14
N LEU A 77 0.68 6.70 15.17
CA LEU A 77 0.27 6.46 16.57
C LEU A 77 -1.10 7.06 16.92
N MET A 78 -1.42 8.25 16.38
CA MET A 78 -2.73 8.88 16.58
C MET A 78 -3.83 8.10 15.85
N ILE A 79 -3.53 7.60 14.65
CA ILE A 79 -4.41 6.72 13.88
C ILE A 79 -4.70 5.45 14.65
N ILE A 80 -3.67 4.76 15.15
CA ILE A 80 -3.83 3.53 15.96
C ILE A 80 -4.67 3.81 17.22
N SER A 81 -4.41 4.93 17.91
CA SER A 81 -5.22 5.32 19.06
C SER A 81 -6.69 5.59 18.68
N GLY A 82 -6.95 6.24 17.54
CA GLY A 82 -8.29 6.47 17.04
C GLY A 82 -9.03 5.16 16.76
N VAL A 83 -8.34 4.20 16.12
CA VAL A 83 -8.86 2.85 15.86
C VAL A 83 -9.22 2.11 17.16
N ILE A 84 -8.34 2.13 18.16
CA ILE A 84 -8.59 1.50 19.47
C ILE A 84 -9.80 2.13 20.17
N ASN A 85 -10.02 3.44 19.95
CA ASN A 85 -11.18 4.17 20.46
C ASN A 85 -12.43 4.04 19.55
N HIS A 86 -12.41 3.15 18.56
CA HIS A 86 -13.49 2.89 17.62
C HIS A 86 -13.90 4.12 16.78
N GLU A 87 -12.95 5.00 16.47
CA GLU A 87 -13.18 6.09 15.53
C GLU A 87 -13.23 5.59 14.09
N THR A 88 -14.22 6.03 13.32
CA THR A 88 -14.26 5.76 11.87
C THR A 88 -13.11 6.46 11.13
N PRO A 89 -12.66 5.98 9.96
CA PRO A 89 -11.62 6.63 9.15
C PRO A 89 -11.87 8.13 8.92
N GLN A 90 -13.10 8.50 8.53
CA GLN A 90 -13.47 9.89 8.32
C GLN A 90 -13.29 10.75 9.57
N VAL A 91 -13.62 10.23 10.76
CA VAL A 91 -13.48 10.95 12.04
C VAL A 91 -12.01 11.13 12.39
N ALA A 92 -11.23 10.03 12.41
CA ALA A 92 -9.81 10.06 12.74
C ALA A 92 -9.06 11.03 11.81
N CYS A 93 -9.28 10.92 10.49
CA CYS A 93 -8.61 11.76 9.50
C CYS A 93 -9.08 13.22 9.52
N SER A 94 -10.34 13.50 9.89
CA SER A 94 -10.84 14.87 10.09
C SER A 94 -10.17 15.55 11.29
N GLN A 95 -9.93 14.82 12.38
CA GLN A 95 -9.27 15.36 13.58
C GLN A 95 -7.82 15.76 13.28
N LEU A 96 -7.15 14.97 12.44
CA LEU A 96 -5.80 15.26 11.93
C LEU A 96 -5.77 16.35 10.85
N ARG A 97 -6.93 16.85 10.43
CA ARG A 97 -7.12 17.84 9.34
C ARG A 97 -6.61 17.35 7.98
N LEU A 98 -6.49 16.04 7.81
CA LEU A 98 -6.16 15.40 6.53
C LEU A 98 -7.40 15.26 5.66
N CYS A 99 -8.58 15.12 6.29
CA CYS A 99 -9.88 15.14 5.62
C CYS A 99 -10.68 16.39 5.98
N PRO A 100 -11.61 16.82 5.10
CA PRO A 100 -12.62 17.81 5.45
C PRO A 100 -13.37 17.37 6.70
N ARG A 101 -13.73 18.32 7.59
CA ARG A 101 -14.52 17.99 8.78
C ARG A 101 -15.75 17.19 8.38
N ALA A 102 -16.02 16.12 9.12
CA ALA A 102 -17.30 15.42 9.10
C ALA A 102 -18.41 16.42 9.46
N THR A 103 -18.93 17.14 8.47
CA THR A 103 -20.16 17.91 8.66
C THR A 103 -21.24 16.89 8.96
N ALA A 104 -22.11 17.17 9.93
CA ALA A 104 -23.36 16.46 10.13
C ALA A 104 -24.26 16.68 8.90
N ALA A 105 -23.87 16.15 7.75
CA ALA A 105 -24.68 16.03 6.57
C ALA A 105 -25.73 14.98 6.93
N LYS A 106 -26.95 15.47 7.18
CA LYS A 106 -28.16 14.68 7.32
C LYS A 106 -28.11 13.47 6.39
N GLY A 107 -28.39 12.29 6.96
CA GLY A 107 -28.44 11.02 6.25
C GLY A 107 -28.94 11.15 4.82
N LYS A 108 -27.99 11.16 3.89
CA LYS A 108 -28.14 10.64 2.55
C LYS A 108 -27.09 9.55 2.48
N LYS A 109 -27.54 8.33 2.17
CA LYS A 109 -26.67 7.18 1.92
C LYS A 109 -25.45 7.66 1.14
N ALA A 110 -24.27 7.39 1.67
CA ALA A 110 -23.02 7.68 0.98
C ALA A 110 -23.06 6.89 -0.34
N GLN A 111 -23.35 7.62 -1.42
CA GLN A 111 -23.20 7.14 -2.78
C GLN A 111 -21.70 7.09 -3.04
N GLU A 112 -21.17 5.90 -2.85
CA GLU A 112 -20.02 5.28 -3.50
C GLU A 112 -19.78 5.83 -4.92
N LYS A 113 -19.02 6.93 -5.04
CA LYS A 113 -18.56 7.43 -6.36
C LYS A 113 -17.20 8.14 -6.35
N SER A 114 -16.45 8.07 -5.26
CA SER A 114 -15.01 8.41 -5.25
C SER A 114 -14.10 7.19 -5.49
N SER A 115 -14.63 5.96 -5.37
CA SER A 115 -13.89 4.71 -5.59
C SER A 115 -13.54 4.44 -7.06
N GLU A 116 -14.13 5.18 -8.03
CA GLU A 116 -13.80 5.02 -9.45
C GLU A 116 -12.39 5.54 -9.83
N LEU A 117 -11.71 6.30 -8.96
CA LEU A 117 -10.37 6.80 -9.27
C LEU A 117 -9.23 5.81 -8.93
N LEU A 118 -9.51 4.78 -8.14
CA LEU A 118 -8.51 3.80 -7.70
C LEU A 118 -8.92 2.32 -7.83
N GLY A 119 -10.18 2.02 -8.20
CA GLY A 119 -10.58 0.63 -8.47
C GLY A 119 -10.47 -0.31 -7.26
N PHE A 120 -10.48 0.21 -6.03
CA PHE A 120 -10.51 -0.61 -4.81
C PHE A 120 -11.95 -0.80 -4.35
N HIS A 121 -12.57 -1.90 -4.78
CA HIS A 121 -13.83 -2.37 -4.20
C HIS A 121 -13.51 -3.31 -3.04
N TRP A 122 -13.71 -2.85 -1.81
CA TRP A 122 -13.37 -3.60 -0.60
C TRP A 122 -14.48 -4.61 -0.27
N HIS A 123 -14.20 -5.90 -0.42
CA HIS A 123 -15.02 -6.96 0.14
C HIS A 123 -14.48 -7.31 1.53
N HIS A 124 -15.31 -7.18 2.58
CA HIS A 124 -14.98 -7.61 3.94
C HIS A 124 -14.83 -9.13 3.99
N HIS A 125 -13.62 -9.62 3.76
CA HIS A 125 -13.15 -10.91 4.23
C HIS A 125 -12.18 -10.63 5.36
N GLY A 126 -12.33 -11.29 6.51
CA GLY A 126 -11.49 -11.12 7.71
C GLY A 126 -10.05 -11.62 7.54
N HIS A 127 -9.38 -11.16 6.49
CA HIS A 127 -7.99 -11.40 6.16
C HIS A 127 -7.38 -10.06 5.75
N ASN A 128 -6.24 -9.70 6.33
CA ASN A 128 -5.44 -8.56 5.91
C ASN A 128 -5.28 -8.54 4.36
N PRO A 129 -5.86 -7.54 3.67
CA PRO A 129 -5.87 -7.48 2.21
C PRO A 129 -4.45 -7.44 1.62
N VAL A 130 -3.52 -6.78 2.33
CA VAL A 130 -2.11 -6.67 1.91
C VAL A 130 -1.45 -8.04 1.92
N LYS A 131 -1.65 -8.82 2.99
CA LYS A 131 -1.18 -10.22 3.12
C LYS A 131 -1.67 -11.12 2.00
N HIS A 132 -2.90 -10.94 1.53
CA HIS A 132 -3.43 -11.70 0.40
C HIS A 132 -2.69 -11.38 -0.90
N TYR A 133 -2.40 -10.11 -1.16
CA TYR A 133 -1.65 -9.70 -2.35
C TYR A 133 -0.17 -10.09 -2.26
N GLU A 134 0.46 -9.96 -1.10
CA GLU A 134 1.82 -10.46 -0.83
C GLU A 134 1.92 -11.96 -1.08
N CYS A 135 0.93 -12.73 -0.61
CA CYS A 135 0.94 -14.17 -0.77
C CYS A 135 0.78 -14.58 -2.25
N LYS A 136 -0.07 -13.87 -3.01
CA LYS A 136 -0.18 -14.06 -4.46
C LYS A 136 1.08 -13.66 -5.22
N ALA A 137 1.70 -12.55 -4.84
CA ALA A 137 2.94 -12.09 -5.46
C ALA A 137 4.08 -13.08 -5.18
N CYS A 138 4.16 -13.59 -3.95
CA CYS A 138 5.10 -14.63 -3.58
C CYS A 138 4.87 -15.92 -4.37
N ASP A 139 3.64 -16.43 -4.44
CA ASP A 139 3.34 -17.66 -5.18
C ASP A 139 3.80 -17.59 -6.64
N TRP A 140 3.53 -16.45 -7.30
CA TRP A 140 4.02 -16.19 -8.65
C TRP A 140 5.55 -16.18 -8.71
N ALA A 141 6.21 -15.44 -7.81
CA ALA A 141 7.67 -15.31 -7.79
C ALA A 141 8.37 -16.64 -7.52
N VAL A 142 7.85 -17.44 -6.59
CA VAL A 142 8.39 -18.76 -6.23
C VAL A 142 8.19 -19.74 -7.37
N LYS A 143 7.01 -19.78 -8.00
CA LYS A 143 6.76 -20.65 -9.16
C LYS A 143 7.67 -20.33 -10.34
N LYS A 144 7.91 -19.03 -10.61
CA LYS A 144 8.86 -18.59 -11.64
C LYS A 144 10.30 -18.97 -11.29
N SER A 145 10.71 -18.70 -10.05
CA SER A 145 12.05 -19.02 -9.55
C SER A 145 12.32 -20.53 -9.57
N GLU A 146 11.36 -21.35 -9.14
CA GLU A 146 11.44 -22.81 -9.16
C GLU A 146 11.70 -23.34 -10.58
N GLY A 147 10.95 -22.86 -11.58
CA GLY A 147 11.18 -23.24 -12.97
C GLY A 147 12.61 -22.97 -13.44
N TYR A 148 13.18 -21.82 -13.07
CA TYR A 148 14.58 -21.49 -13.39
C TYR A 148 15.59 -22.30 -12.59
N VAL A 149 15.36 -22.52 -11.29
CA VAL A 149 16.23 -23.33 -10.43
C VAL A 149 16.27 -24.77 -10.93
N LEU A 150 15.12 -25.36 -11.28
CA LEU A 150 15.04 -26.71 -11.86
C LEU A 150 15.74 -26.81 -13.23
N SER A 151 15.84 -25.70 -13.97
CA SER A 151 16.62 -25.62 -15.21
C SER A 151 18.14 -25.41 -15.00
N GLY A 152 18.62 -25.48 -13.76
CA GLY A 152 20.05 -25.38 -13.42
C GLY A 152 20.59 -23.95 -13.38
N LYS A 153 19.73 -22.93 -13.29
CA LYS A 153 20.15 -21.53 -13.22
C LYS A 153 20.74 -21.17 -11.87
N SER A 154 21.79 -20.34 -11.90
CA SER A 154 22.36 -19.75 -10.69
C SER A 154 21.42 -18.72 -10.09
N GLU A 155 21.59 -18.41 -8.80
CA GLU A 155 20.77 -17.42 -8.09
C GLU A 155 20.73 -16.05 -8.81
N ARG A 156 21.89 -15.58 -9.28
CA ARG A 156 21.99 -14.32 -10.05
C ARG A 156 21.25 -14.40 -11.39
N GLU A 157 21.29 -15.54 -12.06
CA GLU A 157 20.53 -15.74 -13.29
C GLU A 157 19.03 -15.77 -13.01
N VAL A 158 18.60 -16.43 -11.94
CA VAL A 158 17.19 -16.47 -11.53
C VAL A 158 16.68 -15.05 -11.26
N GLU A 159 17.41 -14.26 -10.46
CA GLU A 159 17.10 -12.85 -10.19
C GLU A 159 16.94 -12.05 -11.50
N THR A 160 17.91 -12.16 -12.42
CA THR A 160 17.88 -11.45 -13.70
C THR A 160 16.72 -11.89 -14.61
N LEU A 161 16.36 -13.17 -14.58
CA LEU A 161 15.29 -13.72 -15.40
C LEU A 161 13.92 -13.33 -14.85
N VAL A 162 13.73 -13.38 -13.54
CA VAL A 162 12.45 -13.00 -12.92
C VAL A 162 12.26 -11.47 -12.94
N ASP A 163 13.31 -10.66 -12.81
CA ASP A 163 13.22 -9.20 -13.00
C ASP A 163 12.74 -8.83 -14.41
N ARG A 164 13.22 -9.55 -15.43
CA ARG A 164 12.76 -9.37 -16.81
C ARG A 164 11.32 -9.82 -17.02
N ASP A 165 10.89 -10.86 -16.32
CA ASP A 165 9.49 -11.27 -16.33
C ASP A 165 8.59 -10.18 -15.71
N CYS A 166 9.08 -9.39 -14.75
CA CYS A 166 8.35 -8.24 -14.22
C CYS A 166 8.07 -7.17 -15.29
N ASP A 167 8.93 -7.00 -16.29
CA ASP A 167 8.75 -6.02 -17.37
C ASP A 167 7.55 -6.33 -18.29
N HIS A 168 6.97 -7.54 -18.19
CA HIS A 168 5.84 -7.97 -19.01
C HIS A 168 4.48 -7.62 -18.39
N PHE A 169 4.43 -7.01 -17.21
CA PHE A 169 3.16 -6.57 -16.64
C PHE A 169 2.62 -5.34 -17.35
N GLU A 170 1.34 -5.40 -17.73
CA GLU A 170 0.65 -4.32 -18.45
C GLU A 170 0.43 -3.06 -17.59
N ILE A 171 0.55 -3.19 -16.27
CA ILE A 171 0.34 -2.13 -15.29
C ILE A 171 1.71 -1.68 -14.79
N HIS A 172 2.06 -0.42 -15.05
CA HIS A 172 3.35 0.18 -14.66
C HIS A 172 3.64 0.01 -13.15
N GLU A 173 2.62 0.22 -12.33
CA GLU A 173 2.69 0.04 -10.88
C GLU A 173 2.98 -1.42 -10.49
N ALA A 174 2.41 -2.39 -11.22
CA ALA A 174 2.68 -3.81 -10.99
C ALA A 174 4.11 -4.18 -11.37
N VAL A 175 4.69 -3.57 -12.42
CA VAL A 175 6.11 -3.72 -12.77
C VAL A 175 6.98 -3.29 -11.59
N HIS A 176 6.75 -2.10 -11.04
CA HIS A 176 7.54 -1.57 -9.92
C HIS A 176 7.44 -2.46 -8.67
N ILE A 177 6.22 -2.87 -8.30
CA ILE A 177 5.99 -3.76 -7.15
C ILE A 177 6.71 -5.10 -7.36
N CYS A 178 6.60 -5.68 -8.55
CA CYS A 178 7.27 -6.94 -8.88
C CYS A 178 8.78 -6.82 -8.72
N LYS A 179 9.40 -5.82 -9.38
CA LYS A 179 10.86 -5.63 -9.32
C LYS A 179 11.36 -5.44 -7.90
N LYS A 180 10.61 -4.67 -7.09
CA LYS A 180 10.91 -4.51 -5.68
C LYS A 180 10.91 -5.85 -4.94
N ILE A 181 9.85 -6.64 -5.08
CA ILE A 181 9.73 -7.96 -4.44
C ILE A 181 10.88 -8.88 -4.86
N ILE A 182 11.21 -8.91 -6.16
CA ILE A 182 12.31 -9.74 -6.66
C ILE A 182 13.63 -9.31 -6.03
N HIS A 183 13.97 -8.03 -6.03
CA HIS A 183 15.23 -7.55 -5.43
C HIS A 183 15.33 -7.81 -3.93
N GLU A 184 14.20 -7.79 -3.19
CA GLU A 184 14.20 -8.02 -1.75
C GLU A 184 14.14 -9.50 -1.36
N SER A 185 13.46 -10.34 -2.15
CA SER A 185 13.06 -11.69 -1.73
C SER A 185 13.66 -12.82 -2.56
N VAL A 186 14.12 -12.58 -3.80
CA VAL A 186 14.49 -13.67 -4.73
C VAL A 186 15.65 -14.51 -4.21
N LYS A 187 16.62 -13.88 -3.55
CA LYS A 187 17.74 -14.59 -2.92
C LYS A 187 17.25 -15.63 -1.92
N LYS A 188 16.40 -15.22 -0.98
CA LYS A 188 15.85 -16.10 0.06
C LYS A 188 14.95 -17.18 -0.56
N ILE A 189 14.17 -16.83 -1.58
CA ILE A 189 13.36 -17.79 -2.36
C ILE A 189 14.25 -18.89 -2.97
N VAL A 190 15.31 -18.52 -3.67
CA VAL A 190 16.23 -19.48 -4.31
C VAL A 190 16.96 -20.34 -3.27
N GLU A 191 17.38 -19.77 -2.15
CA GLU A 191 18.00 -20.50 -1.05
C GLU A 191 17.06 -21.57 -0.46
N GLU A 192 15.78 -21.26 -0.24
CA GLU A 192 14.79 -22.22 0.26
C GLU A 192 14.44 -23.30 -0.79
N LEU A 193 14.27 -22.92 -2.06
CA LEU A 193 14.03 -23.89 -3.14
C LEU A 193 15.18 -24.88 -3.31
N LYS A 194 16.43 -24.43 -3.17
CA LYS A 194 17.62 -25.33 -3.19
C LYS A 194 17.65 -26.31 -2.02
N LYS A 195 16.94 -26.03 -0.93
CA LYS A 195 16.75 -26.98 0.19
C LYS A 195 15.65 -28.01 -0.09
N HIS A 196 15.08 -28.04 -1.30
CA HIS A 196 13.96 -28.90 -1.71
C HIS A 196 12.65 -28.57 -0.97
N GLU A 197 12.48 -27.31 -0.59
CA GLU A 197 11.24 -26.83 0.03
C GLU A 197 10.14 -26.62 -1.03
N THR A 198 8.86 -26.82 -0.68
CA THR A 198 7.76 -26.63 -1.65
C THR A 198 7.41 -25.15 -1.81
N PRO A 199 6.92 -24.73 -2.99
CA PRO A 199 6.55 -23.33 -3.22
C PRO A 199 5.64 -22.71 -2.15
N GLU A 200 4.66 -23.47 -1.67
CA GLU A 200 3.72 -23.02 -0.63
C GLU A 200 4.39 -22.84 0.73
N ARG A 201 5.42 -23.64 1.04
CA ARG A 201 6.17 -23.52 2.29
C ARG A 201 7.21 -22.40 2.21
N VAL A 202 7.82 -22.17 1.04
CA VAL A 202 8.73 -21.03 0.83
C VAL A 202 8.04 -19.70 1.18
N CYS A 203 6.83 -19.47 0.68
CA CYS A 203 6.13 -18.20 0.95
C CYS A 203 5.81 -17.97 2.43
N LYS A 204 5.53 -19.05 3.19
CA LYS A 204 5.37 -18.99 4.65
C LYS A 204 6.69 -18.70 5.37
N THR A 205 7.78 -19.32 4.92
CA THR A 205 9.12 -19.14 5.49
C THR A 205 9.68 -17.73 5.28
N ILE A 206 9.30 -17.08 4.19
CA ILE A 206 9.68 -15.68 3.92
C ILE A 206 8.65 -14.67 4.43
N HIS A 207 7.61 -15.14 5.12
CA HIS A 207 6.54 -14.33 5.74
C HIS A 207 5.70 -13.50 4.76
N MET A 208 5.72 -13.84 3.46
CA MET A 208 4.83 -13.26 2.46
C MET A 208 3.48 -13.99 2.39
N CYS A 209 3.41 -15.18 2.99
CA CYS A 209 2.20 -15.81 3.51
C CYS A 209 2.46 -16.10 5.01
#